data_AF-A0A374PB22-F1
#
_entry.id   AF-A0A374PB22-F1
#
_cell.length_a   1.000
_cell.length_b   1.000
_cell.length_c   1.000
_cell.angle_alpha   90.00
_cell.angle_beta   90.00
_cell.angle_gamma   90.00
#
_symmetry.space_group_name_H-M   'P 1'
#
loop_
_entity.id
_entity.type
_entity.pdbx_description
1 polymer ?
#
loop_
_entity_poly.entity_id
_entity_poly.type
_entity_poly.pdbx_seq_one_letter_code
_entity_poly.pdbx_strand_id
1 'polypeptide(L)'
;MQELKKEEITRKLDLVVNKLLTLGGPENETELENGGESIGFFRRDFGISEWDWPQGVGLYGLYKIMMVEKKDEYRKFLCSWFKSNMAEGLPSRNINTTTPLLTLVQLNEICPDPEFESLCLSWADWLMRCLPRTEEGGFQHVTSANGDRLGVRLNENEMWIDTLFMTVLFLNRMGQKYNRQDWISESIHQVLLHIKYLYDKKTGLFYHGWTFNTRDNFGGVFWCRGNSWFTAGILEYLEMFKGSLDAGVREFIVNTYKSQVRALKKLQSQSGLWHTVLDDPASYEEVSGSAAITAGILKGIKLGILDDSYLDCAWKGVRAVMNNIDEEGTVLNVSGGTGMGADREHYKKILIAPMAYGQSLTILALIQALDNLK
;
A
#
# COMPACT_ATOMS: atom_id res chain seq x y z
N MET A 1 -27.24 -5.03 -13.10
CA MET A 1 -26.31 -5.40 -12.02
C MET A 1 -26.99 -5.00 -10.72
N GLN A 2 -27.23 -5.91 -9.78
CA GLN A 2 -27.90 -5.53 -8.53
C GLN A 2 -27.04 -4.49 -7.80
N GLU A 3 -27.64 -3.37 -7.42
CA GLU A 3 -26.96 -2.28 -6.74
C GLU A 3 -26.48 -2.78 -5.37
N LEU A 4 -25.18 -2.66 -5.10
CA LEU A 4 -24.60 -3.01 -3.81
C LEU A 4 -25.19 -2.08 -2.74
N LYS A 5 -25.82 -2.66 -1.73
CA LYS A 5 -26.41 -1.87 -0.64
C LYS A 5 -25.33 -1.40 0.31
N LYS A 6 -25.44 -0.13 0.73
CA LYS A 6 -24.55 0.48 1.72
C LYS A 6 -24.44 -0.37 2.99
N GLU A 7 -25.56 -0.90 3.47
CA GLU A 7 -25.63 -1.74 4.68
C GLU A 7 -24.80 -3.02 4.55
N GLU A 8 -24.72 -3.60 3.35
CA GLU A 8 -23.94 -4.81 3.10
C GLU A 8 -22.43 -4.52 3.13
N ILE A 9 -22.01 -3.42 2.51
CA ILE A 9 -20.61 -2.96 2.53
C ILE A 9 -20.19 -2.63 3.96
N THR A 10 -21.02 -1.89 4.72
CA THR A 10 -20.74 -1.58 6.13
C THR A 10 -20.59 -2.85 6.97
N ARG A 11 -21.51 -3.81 6.84
CA ARG A 11 -21.41 -5.09 7.58
C ARG A 11 -20.11 -5.84 7.27
N LYS A 12 -19.70 -5.92 5.99
CA LYS A 12 -18.46 -6.58 5.60
C LYS A 12 -17.23 -5.80 6.09
N LEU A 13 -17.25 -4.46 6.07
CA LEU A 13 -16.20 -3.62 6.62
C LEU A 13 -16.01 -3.88 8.13
N ASP A 14 -17.11 -3.91 8.90
CA ASP A 14 -17.06 -4.17 10.35
C ASP A 14 -16.43 -5.53 10.67
N LEU A 15 -16.78 -6.58 9.91
CA LEU A 15 -16.18 -7.90 10.04
C LEU A 15 -14.67 -7.87 9.79
N VAL A 16 -14.22 -7.24 8.70
CA VAL A 16 -12.80 -7.16 8.35
C VAL A 16 -12.01 -6.35 9.37
N VAL A 17 -12.58 -5.26 9.89
CA VAL A 17 -11.93 -4.45 10.94
C VAL A 17 -11.80 -5.26 12.24
N ASN A 18 -12.88 -5.90 12.68
CA ASN A 18 -12.84 -6.76 13.86
C ASN A 18 -11.80 -7.87 13.70
N LYS A 19 -11.72 -8.48 12.52
CA LYS A 19 -10.70 -9.48 12.22
C LYS A 19 -9.30 -8.87 12.25
N LEU A 20 -9.04 -7.73 11.61
CA LEU A 20 -7.72 -7.07 11.64
C LEU A 20 -7.22 -6.86 13.08
N LEU A 21 -8.10 -6.38 13.96
CA LEU A 21 -7.77 -6.09 15.36
C LEU A 21 -7.53 -7.34 16.21
N THR A 22 -7.97 -8.51 15.75
CA THR A 22 -7.90 -9.78 16.49
C THR A 22 -7.10 -10.87 15.77
N LEU A 23 -6.62 -10.59 14.55
CA LEU A 23 -5.92 -11.55 13.72
C LEU A 23 -4.61 -11.93 14.41
N GLY A 24 -4.44 -13.22 14.69
CA GLY A 24 -3.20 -13.80 15.18
C GLY A 24 -2.30 -14.30 14.03
N GLY A 25 -1.24 -15.01 14.42
CA GLY A 25 -0.46 -15.83 13.50
C GLY A 25 -1.28 -16.99 12.92
N PRO A 26 -0.83 -17.62 11.83
CA PRO A 26 -1.48 -18.79 11.26
C PRO A 26 -1.29 -20.00 12.19
N GLU A 27 -2.28 -20.91 12.25
CA GLU A 27 -2.22 -22.09 13.11
C GLU A 27 -1.07 -23.05 12.75
N ASN A 28 -0.64 -23.05 11.49
CA ASN A 28 0.44 -23.87 10.95
C ASN A 28 1.78 -23.11 10.83
N GLU A 29 2.04 -22.13 11.70
CA GLU A 29 3.25 -21.28 11.70
C GLU A 29 4.54 -22.09 11.55
N THR A 30 4.70 -23.18 12.31
CA THR A 30 5.89 -24.04 12.29
C THR A 30 6.12 -24.74 10.95
N GLU A 31 5.07 -25.04 10.20
CA GLU A 31 5.20 -25.64 8.87
C GLU A 31 5.62 -24.59 7.83
N LEU A 32 5.05 -23.38 7.93
CA LEU A 32 5.34 -22.26 7.03
C LEU A 32 6.76 -21.72 7.22
N GLU A 33 7.29 -21.76 8.45
CA GLU A 33 8.68 -21.41 8.75
C GLU A 33 9.70 -22.19 7.90
N ASN A 34 9.40 -23.45 7.54
CA ASN A 34 10.28 -24.26 6.70
C ASN A 34 10.40 -23.73 5.26
N GLY A 35 9.34 -23.09 4.74
CA GLY A 35 9.37 -22.47 3.41
C GLY A 35 9.96 -21.05 3.41
N GLY A 36 9.80 -20.34 4.53
CA GLY A 36 10.40 -19.03 4.78
C GLY A 36 10.11 -18.00 3.68
N GLU A 37 11.11 -17.18 3.35
CA GLU A 37 10.98 -16.11 2.35
C GLU A 37 10.65 -16.61 0.95
N SER A 38 11.11 -17.82 0.60
CA SER A 38 10.95 -18.34 -0.76
C SER A 38 9.49 -18.54 -1.16
N ILE A 39 8.63 -18.77 -0.16
CA ILE A 39 7.17 -18.89 -0.33
C ILE A 39 6.44 -17.61 0.10
N GLY A 40 7.16 -16.58 0.54
CA GLY A 40 6.57 -15.33 1.02
C GLY A 40 6.04 -15.38 2.46
N PHE A 41 6.58 -16.26 3.30
CA PHE A 41 6.26 -16.29 4.72
C PHE A 41 7.16 -15.33 5.51
N PHE A 42 6.54 -14.37 6.19
CA PHE A 42 7.20 -13.43 7.10
C PHE A 42 6.36 -13.32 8.37
N ARG A 43 6.92 -13.70 9.53
CA ARG A 43 6.19 -13.70 10.80
C ARG A 43 5.55 -12.34 11.15
N ARG A 44 6.25 -11.26 10.82
CA ARG A 44 5.80 -9.87 11.03
C ARG A 44 4.62 -9.44 10.15
N ASP A 45 4.29 -10.20 9.11
CA ASP A 45 3.15 -9.89 8.23
C ASP A 45 1.80 -10.31 8.83
N PHE A 46 1.83 -11.02 9.97
CA PHE A 46 0.65 -11.50 10.67
C PHE A 46 0.32 -10.64 11.87
N GLY A 47 -0.99 -10.47 12.10
CA GLY A 47 -1.53 -9.68 13.19
C GLY A 47 -1.22 -8.19 13.12
N ILE A 48 -1.77 -7.45 14.08
CA ILE A 48 -1.75 -5.98 14.08
C ILE A 48 -0.65 -5.38 14.96
N SER A 49 0.03 -6.15 15.81
CA SER A 49 0.92 -5.60 16.85
C SER A 49 2.27 -5.09 16.35
N GLU A 50 2.86 -5.75 15.34
CA GLU A 50 4.22 -5.45 14.87
C GLU A 50 4.34 -4.09 14.18
N TRP A 51 5.47 -3.40 14.38
CA TRP A 51 5.79 -2.20 13.62
C TRP A 51 6.41 -2.55 12.26
N ASP A 52 5.57 -2.71 11.24
CA ASP A 52 6.03 -2.82 9.85
C ASP A 52 4.95 -2.30 8.87
N TRP A 53 5.22 -2.41 7.57
CA TRP A 53 4.35 -1.92 6.49
C TRP A 53 2.93 -2.51 6.49
N PRO A 54 2.69 -3.82 6.78
CA PRO A 54 1.34 -4.39 6.74
C PRO A 54 0.40 -3.71 7.74
N GLN A 55 0.90 -3.52 8.96
CA GLN A 55 0.21 -2.84 10.03
C GLN A 55 0.10 -1.36 9.72
N GLY A 56 1.15 -0.73 9.18
CA GLY A 56 1.11 0.67 8.74
C GLY A 56 -0.05 0.98 7.80
N VAL A 57 -0.29 0.12 6.80
CA VAL A 57 -1.44 0.23 5.90
C VAL A 57 -2.77 0.01 6.65
N GLY A 58 -2.81 -0.92 7.60
CA GLY A 58 -4.00 -1.19 8.42
C GLY A 58 -4.39 -0.01 9.30
N LEU A 59 -3.42 0.57 10.01
CA LEU A 59 -3.59 1.79 10.81
C LEU A 59 -4.09 2.94 9.93
N TYR A 60 -3.57 3.06 8.71
CA TYR A 60 -4.04 4.07 7.76
C TYR A 60 -5.49 3.83 7.35
N GLY A 61 -5.88 2.58 7.09
CA GLY A 61 -7.27 2.19 6.85
C GLY A 61 -8.22 2.60 7.99
N LEU A 62 -7.87 2.28 9.24
CA LEU A 62 -8.64 2.67 10.42
C LEU A 62 -8.78 4.20 10.55
N TYR A 63 -7.70 4.93 10.29
CA TYR A 63 -7.74 6.40 10.23
C TYR A 63 -8.66 6.91 9.12
N LYS A 64 -8.67 6.30 7.93
CA LYS A 64 -9.59 6.68 6.84
C LYS A 64 -11.05 6.43 7.22
N ILE A 65 -11.37 5.35 7.95
CA ILE A 65 -12.72 5.13 8.48
C ILE A 65 -13.13 6.30 9.38
N MET A 66 -12.29 6.68 10.36
CA MET A 66 -12.57 7.82 11.23
C MET A 66 -12.87 9.10 10.45
N MET A 67 -12.08 9.37 9.39
CA MET A 67 -12.25 10.57 8.56
C MET A 67 -13.53 10.55 7.71
N VAL A 68 -13.86 9.41 7.10
CA VAL A 68 -15.04 9.26 6.24
C VAL A 68 -16.31 9.23 7.08
N GLU A 69 -16.33 8.52 8.20
CA GLU A 69 -17.48 8.43 9.10
C GLU A 69 -17.62 9.63 10.03
N LYS A 70 -16.57 10.43 10.21
CA LYS A 70 -16.50 11.54 11.15
C LYS A 70 -16.72 11.08 12.59
N LYS A 71 -16.13 9.93 12.94
CA LYS A 71 -16.14 9.33 14.27
C LYS A 71 -14.71 9.07 14.73
N ASP A 72 -14.49 9.00 16.04
CA ASP A 72 -13.15 8.82 16.62
C ASP A 72 -12.95 7.45 17.29
N GLU A 73 -13.75 6.45 16.92
CA GLU A 73 -13.82 5.15 17.59
C GLU A 73 -12.47 4.41 17.68
N TYR A 74 -11.61 4.55 16.66
CA TYR A 74 -10.27 3.93 16.64
C TYR A 74 -9.17 4.82 17.23
N ARG A 75 -9.46 6.07 17.62
CA ARG A 75 -8.46 7.02 18.12
C ARG A 75 -7.67 6.46 19.29
N LYS A 76 -8.37 5.88 20.27
CA LYS A 76 -7.74 5.28 21.47
C LYS A 76 -6.83 4.11 21.08
N PHE A 77 -7.32 3.22 20.21
CA PHE A 77 -6.54 2.09 19.72
C PHE A 77 -5.26 2.56 19.01
N LEU A 78 -5.38 3.48 18.05
CA LEU A 78 -4.24 4.01 17.28
C LEU A 78 -3.20 4.65 18.21
N CYS A 79 -3.62 5.52 19.13
CA CYS A 79 -2.70 6.16 20.08
C CYS A 79 -2.00 5.13 20.99
N SER A 80 -2.75 4.15 21.50
CA SER A 80 -2.17 3.08 22.32
C SER A 80 -1.18 2.24 21.52
N TRP A 81 -1.48 1.90 20.27
CA TRP A 81 -0.61 1.12 19.41
C TRP A 81 0.75 1.78 19.21
N PHE A 82 0.78 3.09 18.91
CA PHE A 82 2.02 3.84 18.74
C PHE A 82 2.81 3.94 20.04
N LYS A 83 2.14 4.25 21.17
CA LYS A 83 2.82 4.33 22.47
C LYS A 83 3.42 3.00 22.91
N SER A 84 2.69 1.90 22.73
CA SER A 84 3.19 0.57 23.05
C SER A 84 4.43 0.22 22.25
N ASN A 85 4.42 0.40 20.93
CA ASN A 85 5.59 0.12 20.09
C ASN A 85 6.79 1.03 20.40
N MET A 86 6.55 2.30 20.72
CA MET A 86 7.61 3.22 21.15
C MET A 86 8.23 2.80 22.48
N ALA A 87 7.41 2.29 23.42
CA ALA A 87 7.87 1.80 24.71
C ALA A 87 8.64 0.47 24.61
N GLU A 88 8.24 -0.42 23.70
CA GLU A 88 8.91 -1.70 23.43
C GLU A 88 10.24 -1.52 22.68
N GLY A 89 10.37 -0.45 21.89
CA GLY A 89 11.53 -0.16 21.06
C GLY A 89 11.23 -0.33 19.58
N LEU A 90 11.56 0.69 18.78
CA LEU A 90 11.25 0.69 17.36
C LEU A 90 12.25 -0.16 16.56
N PRO A 91 11.81 -0.79 15.45
CA PRO A 91 12.70 -1.50 14.54
C PRO A 91 13.66 -0.55 13.84
N SER A 92 14.66 -1.12 13.15
CA SER A 92 15.55 -0.34 12.29
C SER A 92 14.77 0.45 11.24
N ARG A 93 15.20 1.69 11.00
CA ARG A 93 14.60 2.57 9.99
C ARG A 93 14.89 2.03 8.60
N ASN A 94 13.84 1.83 7.82
CA ASN A 94 13.91 1.36 6.44
C ASN A 94 12.64 1.80 5.68
N ILE A 95 12.50 1.42 4.41
CA ILE A 95 11.36 1.84 3.58
C ILE A 95 10.03 1.36 4.18
N ASN A 96 9.98 0.12 4.64
CA ASN A 96 8.76 -0.52 5.11
C ASN A 96 8.35 -0.04 6.51
N THR A 97 9.31 0.07 7.43
CA THR A 97 9.06 0.56 8.81
C THR A 97 8.73 2.05 8.87
N THR A 98 8.82 2.77 7.75
CA THR A 98 8.34 4.15 7.62
C THR A 98 6.81 4.22 7.49
N THR A 99 6.16 3.18 6.93
CA THR A 99 4.73 3.20 6.58
C THR A 99 3.79 3.59 7.74
N PRO A 100 3.95 3.08 8.98
CA PRO A 100 3.09 3.49 10.10
C PRO A 100 3.09 4.99 10.37
N LEU A 101 4.18 5.69 10.05
CA LEU A 101 4.32 7.11 10.32
C LEU A 101 3.42 7.99 9.44
N LEU A 102 2.96 7.49 8.29
CA LEU A 102 1.95 8.18 7.48
C LEU A 102 0.67 8.40 8.29
N THR A 103 0.25 7.41 9.06
CA THR A 103 -0.89 7.56 9.98
C THR A 103 -0.53 8.41 11.18
N LEU A 104 0.66 8.22 11.76
CA LEU A 104 1.08 8.95 12.96
C LEU A 104 1.08 10.47 12.76
N VAL A 105 1.62 10.98 11.65
CA VAL A 105 1.66 12.43 11.40
C VAL A 105 0.27 13.05 11.35
N GLN A 106 -0.72 12.32 10.82
CA GLN A 106 -2.11 12.75 10.72
C GLN A 106 -2.85 12.59 12.06
N LEU A 107 -2.64 11.47 12.75
CA LEU A 107 -3.18 11.23 14.08
C LEU A 107 -2.72 12.30 15.07
N ASN A 108 -1.46 12.75 14.97
CA ASN A 108 -0.90 13.77 15.83
C ASN A 108 -1.57 15.16 15.67
N GLU A 109 -2.30 15.40 14.58
CA GLU A 109 -3.10 16.63 14.42
C GLU A 109 -4.39 16.61 15.24
N ILE A 110 -4.94 15.41 15.51
CA ILE A 110 -6.16 15.19 16.30
C ILE A 110 -5.91 14.61 17.70
N CYS A 111 -4.69 14.15 17.95
CA CYS A 111 -4.18 13.71 19.24
C CYS A 111 -2.74 14.21 19.41
N PRO A 112 -2.55 15.51 19.74
CA PRO A 112 -1.22 16.08 19.89
C PRO A 112 -0.42 15.39 21.00
N ASP A 113 0.75 14.89 20.63
CA ASP A 113 1.75 14.32 21.53
C ASP A 113 3.15 14.72 21.04
N PRO A 114 3.95 15.44 21.86
CA PRO A 114 5.30 15.87 21.47
C PRO A 114 6.24 14.70 21.11
N GLU A 115 6.05 13.51 21.68
CA GLU A 115 6.88 12.36 21.36
C GLU A 115 6.57 11.83 19.96
N PHE A 116 5.29 11.82 19.56
CA PHE A 116 4.88 11.45 18.20
C PHE A 116 5.41 12.44 17.17
N GLU A 117 5.39 13.73 17.50
CA GLU A 117 5.93 14.79 16.65
C GLU A 117 7.44 14.63 16.45
N SER A 118 8.18 14.48 17.55
CA SER A 118 9.63 14.28 17.54
C SER A 118 10.03 13.05 16.72
N LEU A 119 9.29 11.94 16.87
CA LEU A 119 9.52 10.72 16.10
C LEU A 119 9.37 10.97 14.59
N CYS A 120 8.26 11.60 14.17
CA CYS A 120 8.02 11.89 12.76
C CYS A 120 9.10 12.81 12.16
N LEU A 121 9.49 13.88 12.86
CA LEU A 121 10.54 14.79 12.41
C LEU A 121 11.89 14.06 12.27
N SER A 122 12.26 13.27 13.27
CA SER A 122 13.49 12.50 13.26
C SER A 122 13.56 11.49 12.11
N TRP A 123 12.43 10.86 11.78
CA TRP A 123 12.36 9.89 10.68
C TRP A 123 12.42 10.58 9.31
N ALA A 124 11.71 11.71 9.14
CA ALA A 124 11.78 12.51 7.92
C ALA A 124 13.20 13.03 7.65
N ASP A 125 13.92 13.51 8.67
CA ASP A 125 15.32 13.92 8.53
C ASP A 125 16.24 12.75 8.16
N TRP A 126 15.99 11.56 8.70
CA TRP A 126 16.74 10.36 8.34
C TRP A 126 16.51 9.93 6.89
N LEU A 127 15.28 10.02 6.38
CA LEU A 127 14.99 9.77 4.96
C LEU A 127 15.81 10.70 4.05
N MET A 128 15.90 11.97 4.43
CA MET A 128 16.65 12.96 3.64
C MET A 128 18.15 12.73 3.66
N ARG A 129 18.72 12.38 4.83
CA ARG A 129 20.17 12.45 5.08
C ARG A 129 20.88 11.10 5.13
N CYS A 130 20.18 10.04 5.49
CA CYS A 130 20.79 8.78 5.90
C CYS A 130 20.32 7.58 5.08
N LEU A 131 19.07 7.58 4.58
CA LEU A 131 18.57 6.49 3.75
C LEU A 131 19.44 6.37 2.48
N PRO A 132 20.00 5.18 2.18
CA PRO A 132 20.80 4.97 1.00
C PRO A 132 20.07 5.36 -0.29
N ARG A 133 20.83 5.86 -1.25
CA ARG A 133 20.32 6.34 -2.54
C ARG A 133 20.87 5.50 -3.68
N THR A 134 20.05 5.31 -4.71
CA THR A 134 20.49 4.76 -6.00
C THR A 134 21.23 5.82 -6.84
N GLU A 135 21.81 5.41 -7.98
CA GLU A 135 22.64 6.26 -8.85
C GLU A 135 22.04 7.64 -9.17
N GLU A 136 20.72 7.75 -9.36
CA GLU A 136 20.03 9.02 -9.66
C GLU A 136 19.28 9.63 -8.46
N GLY A 137 19.69 9.28 -7.24
CA GLY A 137 19.12 9.83 -6.01
C GLY A 137 17.79 9.20 -5.60
N GLY A 138 17.39 8.09 -6.22
CA GLY A 138 16.21 7.34 -5.81
C GLY A 138 16.38 6.78 -4.41
N PHE A 139 15.30 6.72 -3.64
CA PHE A 139 15.29 5.96 -2.39
C PHE A 139 15.59 4.50 -2.69
N GLN A 140 16.72 4.00 -2.19
CA GLN A 140 17.04 2.59 -2.29
C GLN A 140 16.05 1.81 -1.43
N HIS A 141 15.55 0.69 -1.96
CA HIS A 141 14.51 -0.08 -1.28
C HIS A 141 15.06 -0.92 -0.11
N VAL A 142 15.61 -0.28 0.92
CA VAL A 142 16.09 -0.95 2.12
C VAL A 142 14.91 -1.57 2.87
N THR A 143 15.00 -2.85 3.22
CA THR A 143 13.96 -3.59 3.95
C THR A 143 14.50 -4.16 5.26
N SER A 144 13.60 -4.59 6.15
CA SER A 144 13.96 -5.38 7.34
C SER A 144 14.59 -6.71 6.93
N ALA A 145 15.61 -7.17 7.66
CA ALA A 145 16.12 -8.53 7.52
C ALA A 145 15.14 -9.52 8.18
N ASN A 146 15.06 -10.74 7.65
CA ASN A 146 14.18 -11.74 8.23
C ASN A 146 14.69 -12.30 9.55
N GLY A 147 13.78 -12.40 10.52
CA GLY A 147 14.09 -12.89 11.87
C GLY A 147 14.89 -11.92 12.74
N ASP A 148 15.30 -10.77 12.20
CA ASP A 148 16.07 -9.74 12.92
C ASP A 148 15.43 -8.37 12.74
N ARG A 149 14.76 -7.89 13.79
CA ARG A 149 14.07 -6.58 13.83
C ARG A 149 15.04 -5.39 13.73
N LEU A 150 16.33 -5.61 13.99
CA LEU A 150 17.38 -4.59 13.89
C LEU A 150 18.21 -4.73 12.60
N GLY A 151 18.19 -5.90 11.98
CA GLY A 151 18.85 -6.16 10.71
C GLY A 151 18.13 -5.51 9.53
N VAL A 152 18.90 -5.14 8.50
CA VAL A 152 18.38 -4.59 7.25
C VAL A 152 18.99 -5.31 6.04
N ARG A 153 18.21 -5.40 4.97
CA ARG A 153 18.70 -5.74 3.62
C ARG A 153 18.77 -4.47 2.80
N LEU A 154 19.94 -4.20 2.26
CA LEU A 154 20.18 -2.95 1.54
C LEU A 154 19.44 -2.91 0.21
N ASN A 155 19.39 -4.02 -0.53
CA ASN A 155 18.91 -4.07 -1.92
C ASN A 155 19.65 -3.01 -2.75
N GLU A 156 20.98 -3.17 -2.83
CA GLU A 156 21.90 -2.17 -3.37
C GLU A 156 21.48 -1.72 -4.76
N ASN A 157 21.33 -0.41 -4.95
CA ASN A 157 20.93 0.20 -6.20
C ASN A 157 19.55 -0.26 -6.74
N GLU A 158 18.65 -0.73 -5.88
CA GLU A 158 17.31 -1.14 -6.29
C GLU A 158 16.23 -0.11 -5.92
N MET A 159 15.26 0.07 -6.81
CA MET A 159 14.04 0.83 -6.60
C MET A 159 12.83 -0.06 -6.81
N TRP A 160 11.92 -0.13 -5.84
CA TRP A 160 10.70 -0.92 -5.93
C TRP A 160 9.48 0.01 -5.87
N ILE A 161 8.40 -0.37 -6.55
CA ILE A 161 7.20 0.46 -6.70
C ILE A 161 6.52 0.79 -5.35
N ASP A 162 6.62 -0.13 -4.39
CA ASP A 162 6.09 -0.06 -3.03
C ASP A 162 6.57 1.19 -2.28
N THR A 163 7.81 1.63 -2.54
CA THR A 163 8.45 2.81 -1.91
C THR A 163 7.56 4.06 -1.94
N LEU A 164 6.78 4.22 -3.01
CA LEU A 164 5.87 5.35 -3.18
C LEU A 164 4.84 5.41 -2.05
N PHE A 165 4.23 4.28 -1.71
CA PHE A 165 3.25 4.21 -0.63
C PHE A 165 3.94 4.19 0.74
N MET A 166 4.95 3.33 0.90
CA MET A 166 5.55 3.04 2.20
C MET A 166 6.32 4.22 2.80
N THR A 167 6.89 5.10 1.95
CA THR A 167 7.80 6.17 2.41
C THR A 167 7.46 7.53 1.81
N VAL A 168 7.21 7.62 0.50
CA VAL A 168 7.08 8.92 -0.18
C VAL A 168 5.84 9.68 0.28
N LEU A 169 4.72 9.00 0.53
CA LEU A 169 3.51 9.61 1.10
C LEU A 169 3.77 10.28 2.45
N PHE A 170 4.49 9.59 3.34
CA PHE A 170 4.85 10.13 4.65
C PHE A 170 5.73 11.38 4.53
N LEU A 171 6.79 11.31 3.72
CA LEU A 171 7.70 12.44 3.53
C LEU A 171 6.99 13.66 2.95
N ASN A 172 6.13 13.48 1.95
CA ASN A 172 5.32 14.57 1.41
C ASN A 172 4.40 15.16 2.49
N ARG A 173 3.70 14.32 3.27
CA ARG A 173 2.79 14.80 4.32
C ARG A 173 3.52 15.64 5.37
N MET A 174 4.73 15.23 5.76
CA MET A 174 5.61 16.00 6.63
C MET A 174 6.05 17.31 5.98
N GLY A 175 6.45 17.27 4.70
CA GLY A 175 6.80 18.44 3.91
C GLY A 175 5.69 19.50 3.90
N GLN A 176 4.46 19.07 3.62
CA GLN A 176 3.27 19.93 3.64
C GLN A 176 2.96 20.47 5.04
N LYS A 177 3.06 19.64 6.09
CA LYS A 177 2.75 20.05 7.47
C LYS A 177 3.68 21.15 7.99
N TYR A 178 4.98 21.08 7.65
CA TYR A 178 5.99 22.01 8.15
C TYR A 178 6.47 23.02 7.10
N ASN A 179 5.81 23.11 5.94
CA ASN A 179 6.23 23.95 4.81
C ASN A 179 7.71 23.73 4.42
N ARG A 180 8.18 22.49 4.45
CA ARG A 180 9.56 22.09 4.13
C ARG A 180 9.68 21.77 2.66
N GLN A 181 10.08 22.79 1.87
CA GLN A 181 10.16 22.68 0.42
C GLN A 181 11.16 21.63 -0.07
N ASP A 182 12.23 21.38 0.70
CA ASP A 182 13.19 20.32 0.43
C ASP A 182 12.56 18.93 0.53
N TRP A 183 11.73 18.68 1.55
CA TRP A 183 10.99 17.41 1.70
C TRP A 183 9.92 17.24 0.61
N ILE A 184 9.21 18.32 0.26
CA ILE A 184 8.23 18.31 -0.82
C ILE A 184 8.92 18.00 -2.16
N SER A 185 10.00 18.70 -2.47
CA SER A 185 10.73 18.53 -3.74
C SER A 185 11.35 17.13 -3.85
N GLU A 186 11.87 16.59 -2.75
CA GLU A 186 12.34 15.20 -2.69
C GLU A 186 11.20 14.22 -2.99
N SER A 187 10.02 14.41 -2.39
CA SER A 187 8.89 13.53 -2.67
C SER A 187 8.47 13.56 -4.15
N ILE A 188 8.51 14.73 -4.79
CA ILE A 188 8.21 14.89 -6.22
C ILE A 188 9.27 14.16 -7.06
N HIS A 189 10.55 14.36 -6.73
CA HIS A 189 11.66 13.67 -7.40
C HIS A 189 11.47 12.16 -7.34
N GLN A 190 11.13 11.60 -6.17
CA GLN A 190 10.88 10.18 -6.02
C GLN A 190 9.73 9.68 -6.89
N VAL A 191 8.58 10.37 -6.91
CA VAL A 191 7.45 9.97 -7.77
C VAL A 191 7.86 9.93 -9.24
N LEU A 192 8.52 10.99 -9.73
CA LEU A 192 8.94 11.10 -11.12
C LEU A 192 9.99 10.04 -11.49
N LEU A 193 10.93 9.75 -10.59
CA LEU A 193 11.97 8.74 -10.79
C LEU A 193 11.40 7.33 -10.82
N HIS A 194 10.44 7.00 -9.94
CA HIS A 194 9.77 5.70 -9.98
C HIS A 194 8.95 5.54 -11.26
N ILE A 195 8.27 6.60 -11.75
CA ILE A 195 7.63 6.56 -13.06
C ILE A 195 8.66 6.35 -14.17
N LYS A 196 9.81 7.06 -14.14
CA LYS A 196 10.86 6.93 -15.16
C LYS A 196 11.36 5.49 -15.33
N TYR A 197 11.57 4.76 -14.24
CA TYR A 197 12.21 3.43 -14.26
C TYR A 197 11.25 2.24 -14.20
N LEU A 198 10.06 2.42 -13.65
CA LEU A 198 9.13 1.31 -13.40
C LEU A 198 7.95 1.30 -14.36
N TYR A 199 7.58 2.44 -14.95
CA TYR A 199 6.44 2.51 -15.86
C TYR A 199 6.77 1.99 -17.26
N ASP A 200 6.05 0.97 -17.72
CA ASP A 200 6.12 0.50 -19.10
C ASP A 200 5.10 1.22 -19.98
N LYS A 201 5.61 2.05 -20.91
CA LYS A 201 4.77 2.84 -21.83
C LYS A 201 4.00 1.98 -22.84
N LYS A 202 4.40 0.72 -23.06
CA LYS A 202 3.75 -0.17 -24.03
C LYS A 202 2.44 -0.74 -23.48
N THR A 203 2.48 -1.23 -22.25
CA THR A 203 1.32 -1.84 -21.57
C THR A 203 0.53 -0.84 -20.75
N GLY A 204 1.20 0.20 -20.23
CA GLY A 204 0.65 1.12 -19.25
C GLY A 204 0.74 0.61 -17.81
N LEU A 205 1.45 -0.49 -17.55
CA LEU A 205 1.63 -1.07 -16.22
C LEU A 205 3.00 -0.70 -15.63
N PHE A 206 3.20 -1.03 -14.36
CA PHE A 206 4.47 -0.85 -13.66
C PHE A 206 5.15 -2.20 -13.41
N TYR A 207 6.44 -2.28 -13.72
CA TYR A 207 7.29 -3.35 -13.20
C TYR A 207 7.41 -3.25 -11.68
N HIS A 208 7.61 -4.38 -11.01
CA HIS A 208 7.81 -4.40 -9.56
C HIS A 208 9.04 -3.57 -9.15
N GLY A 209 10.17 -3.74 -9.84
CA GLY A 209 11.39 -3.01 -9.51
C GLY A 209 12.32 -2.75 -10.67
N TRP A 210 13.39 -2.02 -10.35
CA TRP A 210 14.50 -1.65 -11.22
C TRP A 210 15.81 -1.75 -10.43
N THR A 211 16.87 -2.20 -11.07
CA THR A 211 18.23 -2.14 -10.50
C THR A 211 19.18 -1.39 -11.41
N PHE A 212 20.02 -0.53 -10.84
CA PHE A 212 21.09 0.13 -11.61
C PHE A 212 22.30 -0.77 -11.83
N ASN A 213 22.40 -1.90 -11.11
CA ASN A 213 23.54 -2.82 -11.23
C ASN A 213 23.56 -3.49 -12.61
N THR A 214 22.39 -3.96 -13.08
CA THR A 214 22.23 -4.56 -14.43
C THR A 214 21.45 -3.68 -15.39
N ARG A 215 20.84 -2.59 -14.89
CA ARG A 215 20.02 -1.64 -15.66
C ARG A 215 18.84 -2.32 -16.35
N ASP A 216 18.12 -3.14 -15.60
CA ASP A 216 16.90 -3.82 -16.03
C ASP A 216 15.83 -3.83 -14.93
N ASN A 217 14.66 -4.38 -15.27
CA ASN A 217 13.52 -4.55 -14.37
C ASN A 217 13.40 -5.98 -13.83
N PHE A 218 14.53 -6.64 -13.57
CA PHE A 218 14.60 -8.03 -13.10
C PHE A 218 13.82 -8.98 -14.02
N GLY A 219 12.84 -9.72 -13.49
CA GLY A 219 11.97 -10.61 -14.26
C GLY A 219 10.95 -9.92 -15.17
N GLY A 220 10.90 -8.58 -15.17
CA GLY A 220 9.97 -7.81 -16.01
C GLY A 220 8.51 -8.14 -15.73
N VAL A 221 8.14 -8.27 -14.46
CA VAL A 221 6.81 -8.76 -14.05
C VAL A 221 5.89 -7.61 -13.62
N PHE A 222 4.67 -7.61 -14.18
CA PHE A 222 3.58 -6.72 -13.78
C PHE A 222 2.79 -7.33 -12.62
N TRP A 223 3.39 -7.28 -11.43
CA TRP A 223 2.79 -7.83 -10.22
C TRP A 223 1.59 -7.01 -9.75
N CYS A 224 0.47 -7.68 -9.42
CA CYS A 224 -0.81 -7.07 -9.07
C CYS A 224 -0.72 -6.12 -7.88
N ARG A 225 -0.25 -6.61 -6.72
CA ARG A 225 -0.13 -5.77 -5.52
C ARG A 225 0.90 -4.65 -5.71
N GLY A 226 1.99 -4.88 -6.44
CA GLY A 226 2.96 -3.83 -6.79
C GLY A 226 2.33 -2.68 -7.60
N ASN A 227 1.56 -3.02 -8.64
CA ASN A 227 0.83 -2.02 -9.44
C ASN A 227 -0.24 -1.27 -8.63
N SER A 228 -0.83 -1.97 -7.66
CA SER A 228 -1.87 -1.40 -6.80
C SER A 228 -1.35 -0.26 -5.91
N TRP A 229 -0.07 -0.28 -5.52
CA TRP A 229 0.53 0.78 -4.69
C TRP A 229 0.57 2.13 -5.39
N PHE A 230 0.90 2.15 -6.69
CA PHE A 230 0.78 3.37 -7.49
C PHE A 230 -0.70 3.76 -7.63
N THR A 231 -1.57 2.81 -7.96
CA THR A 231 -2.99 3.06 -8.24
C THR A 231 -3.71 3.72 -7.06
N ALA A 232 -3.49 3.21 -5.83
CA ALA A 232 -4.09 3.75 -4.62
C ALA A 232 -3.31 4.96 -4.07
N GLY A 233 -1.98 4.85 -3.98
CA GLY A 233 -1.14 5.83 -3.31
C GLY A 233 -1.02 7.16 -4.05
N ILE A 234 -0.96 7.14 -5.39
CA ILE A 234 -0.69 8.36 -6.15
C ILE A 234 -1.81 9.41 -6.02
N LEU A 235 -3.05 8.98 -5.81
CA LEU A 235 -4.16 9.90 -5.61
C LEU A 235 -4.14 10.54 -4.22
N GLU A 236 -3.78 9.78 -3.18
CA GLU A 236 -3.53 10.34 -1.84
C GLU A 236 -2.37 11.36 -1.90
N TYR A 237 -1.31 11.05 -2.64
CA TYR A 237 -0.19 11.98 -2.87
C TYR A 237 -0.66 13.30 -3.49
N LEU A 238 -1.47 13.25 -4.56
CA LEU A 238 -1.97 14.43 -5.24
C LEU A 238 -2.90 15.29 -4.36
N GLU A 239 -3.77 14.67 -3.56
CA GLU A 239 -4.65 15.40 -2.65
C GLU A 239 -3.90 16.17 -1.56
N MET A 240 -2.77 15.65 -1.07
CA MET A 240 -1.97 16.31 -0.04
C MET A 240 -1.48 17.70 -0.45
N PHE A 241 -1.29 17.94 -1.75
CA PHE A 241 -0.89 19.26 -2.26
C PHE A 241 -2.01 20.30 -2.20
N LYS A 242 -3.29 19.89 -2.12
CA LYS A 242 -4.44 20.81 -2.13
C LYS A 242 -4.38 21.84 -3.27
N GLY A 243 -3.91 21.41 -4.44
CA GLY A 243 -3.77 22.25 -5.64
C GLY A 243 -2.46 23.05 -5.74
N SER A 244 -1.53 22.92 -4.79
CA SER A 244 -0.23 23.62 -4.83
C SER A 244 0.85 22.96 -5.68
N LEU A 245 0.61 21.73 -6.18
CA LEU A 245 1.54 21.04 -7.07
C LEU A 245 1.61 21.75 -8.42
N ASP A 246 2.82 21.85 -8.99
CA ASP A 246 3.02 22.36 -10.35
C ASP A 246 2.07 21.67 -11.34
N ALA A 247 1.45 22.45 -12.22
CA ALA A 247 0.40 21.98 -13.10
C ALA A 247 0.92 20.93 -14.11
N GLY A 248 2.14 21.12 -14.64
CA GLY A 248 2.74 20.18 -15.58
C GLY A 248 3.12 18.85 -14.91
N VAL A 249 3.70 18.92 -13.71
CA VAL A 249 4.00 17.72 -12.89
C VAL A 249 2.71 16.98 -12.54
N ARG A 250 1.67 17.70 -12.09
CA ARG A 250 0.36 17.13 -11.79
C ARG A 250 -0.22 16.42 -13.01
N GLU A 251 -0.22 17.06 -14.17
CA GLU A 251 -0.77 16.49 -15.40
C GLU A 251 -0.01 15.25 -15.84
N PHE A 252 1.33 15.25 -15.76
CA PHE A 252 2.16 14.08 -16.04
C PHE A 252 1.78 12.88 -15.16
N ILE A 253 1.64 13.10 -13.85
CA ILE A 253 1.25 12.06 -12.89
C ILE A 253 -0.17 11.56 -13.19
N VAL A 254 -1.13 12.46 -13.37
CA VAL A 254 -2.52 12.12 -13.66
C VAL A 254 -2.66 11.34 -14.97
N ASN A 255 -1.95 11.73 -16.02
CA ASN A 255 -1.96 11.02 -17.30
C ASN A 255 -1.33 9.62 -17.19
N THR A 256 -0.29 9.47 -16.37
CA THR A 256 0.30 8.16 -16.04
C THR A 256 -0.72 7.27 -15.32
N TYR A 257 -1.36 7.78 -14.27
CA TYR A 257 -2.44 7.09 -13.54
C TYR A 257 -3.59 6.68 -14.45
N LYS A 258 -4.11 7.60 -15.28
CA LYS A 258 -5.21 7.30 -16.22
C LYS A 258 -4.80 6.23 -17.23
N SER A 259 -3.54 6.20 -17.65
CA SER A 259 -3.02 5.19 -18.57
C SER A 259 -2.94 3.82 -17.91
N GLN A 260 -2.49 3.75 -16.66
CA GLN A 260 -2.51 2.52 -15.87
C GLN A 260 -3.91 2.00 -15.65
N VAL A 261 -4.85 2.85 -15.21
CA VAL A 261 -6.23 2.41 -14.97
C VAL A 261 -6.93 1.94 -16.24
N ARG A 262 -6.62 2.52 -17.42
CA ARG A 262 -7.08 1.99 -18.72
C ARG A 262 -6.57 0.57 -18.98
N ALA A 263 -5.33 0.26 -18.62
CA ALA A 263 -4.76 -1.09 -18.75
C ALA A 263 -5.41 -2.05 -17.76
N LEU A 264 -5.48 -1.67 -16.48
CA LEU A 264 -6.10 -2.47 -15.42
C LEU A 264 -7.56 -2.81 -15.73
N LYS A 265 -8.36 -1.84 -16.22
CA LYS A 265 -9.75 -2.10 -16.63
C LYS A 265 -9.87 -3.21 -17.68
N LYS A 266 -8.92 -3.32 -18.61
CA LYS A 266 -8.90 -4.38 -19.64
C LYS A 266 -8.49 -5.75 -19.09
N LEU A 267 -7.71 -5.75 -18.01
CA LEU A 267 -7.15 -6.96 -17.38
C LEU A 267 -8.00 -7.48 -16.22
N GLN A 268 -9.09 -6.79 -15.87
CA GLN A 268 -10.01 -7.26 -14.84
C GLN A 268 -10.63 -8.60 -15.27
N SER A 269 -10.53 -9.60 -14.41
CA SER A 269 -11.00 -10.95 -14.68
C SER A 269 -12.54 -11.02 -14.69
N GLN A 270 -13.08 -12.20 -15.01
CA GLN A 270 -14.51 -12.43 -14.95
C GLN A 270 -15.08 -12.30 -13.54
N SER A 271 -14.34 -12.71 -12.50
CA SER A 271 -14.77 -12.57 -11.10
C SER A 271 -14.85 -11.11 -10.67
N GLY A 272 -14.01 -10.25 -11.27
CA GLY A 272 -13.84 -8.85 -10.89
C GLY A 272 -12.52 -8.56 -10.17
N LEU A 273 -11.76 -9.60 -9.84
CA LEU A 273 -10.39 -9.48 -9.34
C LEU A 273 -9.39 -9.28 -10.49
N TRP A 274 -8.13 -9.15 -10.12
CA TRP A 274 -6.97 -9.14 -11.01
C TRP A 274 -6.04 -10.30 -10.68
N HIS A 275 -5.42 -10.85 -11.72
CA HIS A 275 -4.43 -11.92 -11.61
C HIS A 275 -3.12 -11.39 -10.99
N THR A 276 -2.44 -12.21 -10.16
CA THR A 276 -1.19 -11.84 -9.47
C THR A 276 -0.10 -11.37 -10.43
N VAL A 277 -0.03 -11.96 -11.63
CA VAL A 277 0.70 -11.44 -12.77
C VAL A 277 -0.35 -10.89 -13.73
N LEU A 278 -0.44 -9.56 -13.85
CA LEU A 278 -1.58 -8.87 -14.45
C LEU A 278 -1.82 -9.25 -15.91
N ASP A 279 -0.75 -9.51 -16.67
CA ASP A 279 -0.80 -9.89 -18.08
C ASP A 279 -0.77 -11.41 -18.31
N ASP A 280 -0.93 -12.22 -17.26
CA ASP A 280 -0.97 -13.68 -17.33
C ASP A 280 -2.24 -14.23 -16.64
N PRO A 281 -3.31 -14.52 -17.42
CA PRO A 281 -4.56 -15.03 -16.89
C PRO A 281 -4.47 -16.47 -16.36
N ALA A 282 -3.35 -17.18 -16.58
CA ALA A 282 -3.11 -18.48 -15.97
C ALA A 282 -2.59 -18.37 -14.53
N SER A 283 -2.15 -17.18 -14.10
CA SER A 283 -1.78 -16.94 -12.69
C SER A 283 -3.03 -16.80 -11.81
N TYR A 284 -2.91 -17.02 -10.50
CA TYR A 284 -4.06 -16.95 -9.60
C TYR A 284 -4.59 -15.52 -9.45
N GLU A 285 -5.89 -15.37 -9.18
CA GLU A 285 -6.48 -14.08 -8.82
C GLU A 285 -6.09 -13.68 -7.39
N GLU A 286 -5.64 -12.45 -7.19
CA GLU A 286 -5.05 -12.00 -5.93
C GLU A 286 -5.86 -10.86 -5.31
N VAL A 287 -6.38 -11.08 -4.11
CA VAL A 287 -7.39 -10.21 -3.49
C VAL A 287 -6.81 -8.90 -3.00
N SER A 288 -5.61 -8.89 -2.40
CA SER A 288 -5.10 -7.69 -1.75
C SER A 288 -4.75 -6.58 -2.76
N GLY A 289 -4.05 -6.91 -3.84
CA GLY A 289 -3.79 -6.01 -4.96
C GLY A 289 -5.08 -5.57 -5.66
N SER A 290 -6.04 -6.49 -5.83
CA SER A 290 -7.36 -6.16 -6.39
C SER A 290 -8.14 -5.16 -5.53
N ALA A 291 -8.05 -5.27 -4.20
CA ALA A 291 -8.68 -4.33 -3.27
C ALA A 291 -8.07 -2.94 -3.39
N ALA A 292 -6.74 -2.83 -3.40
CA ALA A 292 -6.04 -1.56 -3.58
C ALA A 292 -6.29 -0.93 -4.97
N ILE A 293 -6.30 -1.73 -6.05
CA ILE A 293 -6.69 -1.25 -7.39
C ILE A 293 -8.13 -0.70 -7.36
N THR A 294 -9.05 -1.45 -6.76
CA THR A 294 -10.46 -1.04 -6.63
C THR A 294 -10.59 0.28 -5.87
N ALA A 295 -9.90 0.42 -4.73
CA ALA A 295 -9.86 1.65 -3.95
C ALA A 295 -9.34 2.84 -4.79
N GLY A 296 -8.24 2.64 -5.51
CA GLY A 296 -7.65 3.67 -6.36
C GLY A 296 -8.56 4.08 -7.52
N ILE A 297 -9.30 3.16 -8.14
CA ILE A 297 -10.28 3.49 -9.20
C ILE A 297 -11.46 4.29 -8.62
N LEU A 298 -12.05 3.84 -7.51
CA LEU A 298 -13.16 4.55 -6.85
C LEU A 298 -12.77 5.97 -6.45
N LYS A 299 -11.56 6.12 -5.89
CA LYS A 299 -10.96 7.40 -5.55
C LYS A 299 -10.80 8.29 -6.78
N GLY A 300 -10.31 7.75 -7.90
CA GLY A 300 -10.15 8.47 -9.16
C GLY A 300 -11.47 9.01 -9.71
N ILE A 301 -12.55 8.24 -9.56
CA ILE A 301 -13.92 8.67 -9.90
C ILE A 301 -14.37 9.79 -8.96
N LYS A 302 -14.21 9.63 -7.63
CA LYS A 302 -14.61 10.63 -6.63
C LYS A 302 -13.93 11.98 -6.84
N LEU A 303 -12.66 11.97 -7.27
CA LEU A 303 -11.87 13.17 -7.57
C LEU A 303 -12.16 13.78 -8.96
N GLY A 304 -13.04 13.18 -9.76
CA GLY A 304 -13.33 13.63 -11.13
C GLY A 304 -12.16 13.43 -12.11
N ILE A 305 -11.18 12.60 -11.76
CA ILE A 305 -10.03 12.26 -12.64
C ILE A 305 -10.45 11.19 -13.66
N LEU A 306 -11.30 10.26 -13.22
CA LEU A 306 -11.93 9.23 -14.04
C LEU A 306 -13.42 9.58 -14.24
N ASP A 307 -13.94 9.26 -15.41
CA ASP A 307 -15.35 9.40 -15.75
C ASP A 307 -16.18 8.15 -15.36
N ASP A 308 -17.49 8.24 -15.53
CA ASP A 308 -18.46 7.20 -15.18
C ASP A 308 -18.24 5.87 -15.91
N SER A 309 -17.48 5.84 -17.01
CA SER A 309 -17.19 4.59 -17.72
C SER A 309 -16.40 3.59 -16.86
N TYR A 310 -15.80 4.03 -15.75
CA TYR A 310 -15.06 3.18 -14.81
C TYR A 310 -15.92 2.63 -13.67
N LEU A 311 -17.17 3.08 -13.50
CA LEU A 311 -18.06 2.65 -12.40
C LEU A 311 -18.28 1.14 -12.42
N ASP A 312 -18.56 0.55 -13.57
CA ASP A 312 -18.79 -0.90 -13.68
C ASP A 312 -17.56 -1.71 -13.22
N CYS A 313 -16.36 -1.28 -13.66
CA CYS A 313 -15.10 -1.90 -13.25
C CYS A 313 -14.89 -1.81 -11.74
N ALA A 314 -15.11 -0.62 -11.17
CA ALA A 314 -14.96 -0.35 -9.75
C ALA A 314 -15.93 -1.19 -8.90
N TRP A 315 -17.23 -1.16 -9.21
CA TRP A 315 -18.25 -1.89 -8.47
C TRP A 315 -18.20 -3.41 -8.67
N LYS A 316 -17.63 -3.88 -9.78
CA LYS A 316 -17.27 -5.29 -9.95
C LYS A 316 -16.13 -5.68 -9.02
N GLY A 317 -15.10 -4.84 -8.91
CA GLY A 317 -14.00 -5.02 -7.95
C GLY A 317 -14.48 -5.08 -6.50
N VAL A 318 -15.36 -4.15 -6.08
CA VAL A 318 -15.92 -4.14 -4.71
C VAL A 318 -16.63 -5.46 -4.39
N ARG A 319 -17.51 -5.94 -5.30
CA ARG A 319 -18.20 -7.24 -5.11
C ARG A 319 -17.22 -8.40 -5.04
N ALA A 320 -16.24 -8.43 -5.93
CA ALA A 320 -15.25 -9.49 -5.96
C ALA A 320 -14.44 -9.56 -4.67
N VAL A 321 -14.01 -8.41 -4.14
CA VAL A 321 -13.33 -8.32 -2.83
C VAL A 321 -14.25 -8.78 -1.70
N MET A 322 -15.51 -8.34 -1.66
CA MET A 322 -16.47 -8.75 -0.62
C MET A 322 -16.76 -10.25 -0.62
N ASN A 323 -16.74 -10.89 -1.79
CA ASN A 323 -16.92 -12.34 -1.94
C ASN A 323 -15.74 -13.16 -1.38
N ASN A 324 -14.60 -12.52 -1.11
CA ASN A 324 -13.42 -13.15 -0.51
C ASN A 324 -13.28 -12.86 0.99
N ILE A 325 -14.33 -12.34 1.63
CA ILE A 325 -14.40 -12.17 3.08
C ILE A 325 -15.25 -13.32 3.62
N ASP A 326 -14.70 -14.16 4.48
CA ASP A 326 -15.43 -15.27 5.14
C ASP A 326 -16.47 -14.76 6.15
N GLU A 327 -17.06 -15.69 6.92
CA GLU A 327 -18.10 -15.36 7.91
C GLU A 327 -17.51 -14.65 9.14
N GLU A 328 -16.25 -14.94 9.47
CA GLU A 328 -15.49 -14.40 10.59
C GLU A 328 -14.76 -13.08 10.25
N GLY A 329 -14.78 -12.65 8.99
CA GLY A 329 -14.12 -11.42 8.51
C GLY A 329 -12.68 -11.60 8.02
N THR A 330 -12.19 -12.83 7.91
CA THR A 330 -10.91 -13.13 7.28
C THR A 330 -10.97 -12.87 5.78
N VAL A 331 -9.98 -12.16 5.26
CA VAL A 331 -9.82 -11.96 3.82
C VAL A 331 -9.01 -13.13 3.27
N LEU A 332 -9.64 -13.88 2.37
CA LEU A 332 -9.11 -15.06 1.72
C LEU A 332 -8.37 -14.69 0.42
N ASN A 333 -7.66 -15.65 -0.17
CA ASN A 333 -6.98 -15.51 -1.47
C ASN A 333 -6.01 -14.32 -1.54
N VAL A 334 -5.33 -14.07 -0.41
CA VAL A 334 -4.27 -13.07 -0.27
C VAL A 334 -2.93 -13.78 -0.40
N SER A 335 -2.08 -13.28 -1.28
CA SER A 335 -0.71 -13.82 -1.40
C SER A 335 0.20 -13.29 -0.29
N GLY A 336 1.15 -14.10 0.18
CA GLY A 336 2.20 -13.77 1.14
C GLY A 336 3.13 -12.63 0.73
N GLY A 337 4.02 -12.22 1.65
CA GLY A 337 4.99 -11.16 1.41
C GLY A 337 5.82 -11.51 0.17
N THR A 338 5.92 -10.59 -0.78
CA THR A 338 6.52 -10.90 -2.08
C THR A 338 7.70 -9.96 -2.31
N GLY A 339 8.91 -10.51 -2.29
CA GLY A 339 10.12 -9.76 -2.65
C GLY A 339 10.29 -9.60 -4.16
N MET A 340 11.44 -9.07 -4.57
CA MET A 340 11.79 -9.01 -5.99
C MET A 340 12.02 -10.42 -6.56
N GLY A 341 11.30 -10.76 -7.63
CA GLY A 341 11.37 -12.05 -8.29
C GLY A 341 12.16 -11.98 -9.60
N ALA A 342 12.92 -13.02 -9.89
CA ALA A 342 13.69 -13.13 -11.14
C ALA A 342 12.82 -13.48 -12.36
N ASP A 343 11.62 -14.03 -12.16
CA ASP A 343 10.71 -14.43 -13.22
C ASP A 343 9.24 -14.44 -12.76
N ARG A 344 8.32 -14.74 -13.67
CA ARG A 344 6.88 -14.83 -13.40
C ARG A 344 6.51 -15.99 -12.47
N GLU A 345 7.27 -17.08 -12.50
CA GLU A 345 6.96 -18.28 -11.71
C GLU A 345 7.18 -18.05 -10.23
N HIS A 346 8.14 -17.19 -9.85
CA HIS A 346 8.29 -16.70 -8.49
C HIS A 346 6.97 -16.14 -7.95
N TYR A 347 6.35 -15.20 -8.67
CA TYR A 347 5.10 -14.54 -8.25
C TYR A 347 3.90 -15.50 -8.21
N LYS A 348 3.87 -16.53 -9.07
CA LYS A 348 2.79 -17.53 -9.10
C LYS A 348 2.87 -18.55 -7.96
N LYS A 349 4.03 -18.71 -7.33
CA LYS A 349 4.28 -19.71 -6.29
C LYS A 349 4.25 -19.15 -4.87
N ILE A 350 4.01 -17.84 -4.73
CA ILE A 350 3.85 -17.21 -3.42
C ILE A 350 2.66 -17.87 -2.69
N LEU A 351 2.88 -18.16 -1.41
CA LEU A 351 1.89 -18.71 -0.48
C LEU A 351 0.59 -17.89 -0.55
N ILE A 352 -0.55 -18.57 -0.52
CA ILE A 352 -1.84 -17.92 -0.30
C ILE A 352 -2.26 -18.18 1.13
N ALA A 353 -2.39 -17.12 1.93
CA ALA A 353 -2.77 -17.20 3.34
C ALA A 353 -3.39 -15.88 3.82
N PRO A 354 -4.19 -15.90 4.90
CA PRO A 354 -4.62 -14.67 5.56
C PRO A 354 -3.43 -13.86 6.05
N MET A 355 -3.35 -12.59 5.68
CA MET A 355 -2.22 -11.69 5.96
C MET A 355 -2.75 -10.33 6.36
N ALA A 356 -2.12 -9.65 7.33
CA ALA A 356 -2.64 -8.39 7.88
C ALA A 356 -2.91 -7.34 6.79
N TYR A 357 -2.04 -7.21 5.78
CA TYR A 357 -2.24 -6.30 4.66
C TYR A 357 -3.45 -6.66 3.76
N GLY A 358 -3.88 -7.93 3.75
CA GLY A 358 -5.10 -8.37 3.08
C GLY A 358 -6.34 -7.74 3.70
N GLN A 359 -6.43 -7.76 5.05
CA GLN A 359 -7.47 -7.01 5.77
C GLN A 359 -7.31 -5.51 5.55
N SER A 360 -6.09 -4.98 5.67
CA SER A 360 -5.81 -3.54 5.54
C SER A 360 -6.24 -2.96 4.18
N LEU A 361 -5.88 -3.62 3.08
CA LEU A 361 -6.23 -3.16 1.73
C LEU A 361 -7.72 -3.35 1.42
N THR A 362 -8.35 -4.39 1.99
CA THR A 362 -9.80 -4.57 1.91
C THR A 362 -10.53 -3.45 2.63
N ILE A 363 -10.07 -3.05 3.82
CA ILE A 363 -10.63 -1.89 4.55
C ILE A 363 -10.57 -0.64 3.68
N LEU A 364 -9.43 -0.35 3.04
CA LEU A 364 -9.28 0.81 2.15
C LEU A 364 -10.28 0.76 0.97
N ALA A 365 -10.50 -0.42 0.37
CA ALA A 365 -11.46 -0.59 -0.71
C ALA A 365 -12.91 -0.35 -0.26
N LEU A 366 -13.31 -0.95 0.86
CA LEU A 366 -14.69 -0.87 1.35
C LEU A 366 -15.02 0.52 1.90
N ILE A 367 -14.10 1.18 2.60
CA ILE A 367 -14.34 2.55 3.08
C ILE A 367 -14.40 3.55 1.93
N GLN A 368 -13.57 3.36 0.89
CA GLN A 368 -13.67 4.18 -0.32
C GLN A 368 -14.99 3.94 -1.05
N ALA A 369 -15.47 2.69 -1.13
CA ALA A 369 -16.77 2.38 -1.71
C ALA A 369 -17.92 3.08 -0.95
N LEU A 370 -17.89 3.08 0.38
CA LEU A 370 -18.87 3.81 1.20
C LEU A 370 -18.81 5.32 0.97
N ASP A 371 -17.63 5.89 0.76
CA ASP A 371 -17.47 7.31 0.46
C ASP A 371 -17.99 7.70 -0.94
N ASN A 372 -17.94 6.77 -1.90
CA ASN A 372 -18.53 6.94 -3.23
C ASN A 372 -20.07 6.80 -3.26
N LEU A 373 -20.70 6.20 -2.24
CA LEU A 373 -22.16 6.13 -2.08
C LEU A 373 -22.77 7.36 -1.38
N LYS A 374 -21.92 8.25 -0.85
CA LYS A 374 -22.32 9.53 -0.25
C LYS A 374 -22.27 10.64 -1.30
#